data_AF-X0I048-F1
#
_entry.id   AF-X0I048-F1
#
_cell.length_a   1.000
_cell.length_b   1.000
_cell.length_c   1.000
_cell.angle_alpha   90.00
_cell.angle_beta   90.00
_cell.angle_gamma   90.00
#
_symmetry.space_group_name_H-M   'P 1'
#
loop_
_entity.id
_entity.type
_entity.pdbx_description
1 polymer ?
#
loop_
_entity_poly.entity_id
_entity_poly.type
_entity_poly.pdbx_seq_one_letter_code
_entity_poly.pdbx_strand_id
1 'polypeptide(L)'
;MAHSTSSDSESSSRSGLTDLKIRKKKSKKPLLSPQTSINNIWRCFSSPRPQHALAILPLDQSEKDSSNDNHGNELLTEGRLRAVTECQRKVNEIIKECRRVNMRYRDRDWDLVFDFADQGHCLNGLRQTMFDLGEISGPDTEPNAPGAVKRVHEIFSLPTFMKNVDGGDVKQGKLSNCWFVAGLTALANLEYGLTQACAAHDIGISHAIPCCNLKRY
;
A
#
# COMPACT_ATOMS: atom_id res chain seq x y z
N MET A 1 41.39 37.04 19.52
CA MET A 1 42.55 36.91 18.61
C MET A 1 42.22 37.68 17.33
N ALA A 2 42.92 38.81 17.12
CA ALA A 2 43.59 39.22 15.88
C ALA A 2 43.05 38.65 14.54
N HIS A 3 42.82 39.40 13.44
CA HIS A 3 43.44 40.64 12.97
C HIS A 3 42.71 41.14 11.69
N SER A 4 42.81 42.46 11.42
CA SER A 4 43.02 43.09 10.08
C SER A 4 41.82 43.23 9.11
N THR A 5 41.63 44.31 8.32
CA THR A 5 42.45 45.52 8.02
C THR A 5 41.58 46.53 7.24
N SER A 6 41.85 47.82 7.48
CA SER A 6 41.46 49.01 6.69
C SER A 6 42.71 49.57 5.98
N SER A 7 42.52 50.56 5.09
CA SER A 7 43.49 51.39 4.31
C SER A 7 43.72 50.93 2.85
N ASP A 8 43.89 51.76 1.81
CA ASP A 8 43.89 53.22 1.61
C ASP A 8 43.94 53.54 0.07
N SER A 9 43.59 54.79 -0.28
CA SER A 9 44.16 55.64 -1.38
C SER A 9 43.77 55.53 -2.88
N GLU A 10 43.16 56.66 -3.33
CA GLU A 10 43.52 57.59 -4.43
C GLU A 10 43.63 57.20 -5.92
N SER A 11 42.69 57.79 -6.68
CA SER A 11 42.83 58.64 -7.90
C SER A 11 43.56 58.15 -9.16
N SER A 12 42.87 58.21 -10.30
CA SER A 12 43.34 58.89 -11.52
C SER A 12 42.24 59.05 -12.57
N SER A 13 42.33 60.14 -13.32
CA SER A 13 41.26 60.85 -14.02
C SER A 13 41.05 60.45 -15.50
N ARG A 14 39.97 61.01 -16.08
CA ARG A 14 39.65 61.27 -17.50
C ARG A 14 38.81 60.22 -18.24
N SER A 15 37.54 60.55 -18.47
CA SER A 15 37.07 61.22 -19.70
C SER A 15 35.57 61.01 -19.87
N GLY A 16 34.82 62.10 -19.99
CA GLY A 16 33.43 62.05 -20.43
C GLY A 16 33.37 62.23 -21.95
N LEU A 17 32.56 61.40 -22.64
CA LEU A 17 31.80 61.80 -23.82
C LEU A 17 30.70 60.76 -24.14
N THR A 18 29.45 61.23 -24.00
CA THR A 18 28.24 60.97 -24.82
C THR A 18 27.83 59.55 -25.26
N ASP A 19 26.71 59.11 -24.66
CA ASP A 19 25.39 58.91 -25.29
C ASP A 19 25.07 57.76 -26.30
N LEU A 20 23.88 57.17 -26.04
CA LEU A 20 22.94 56.40 -26.87
C LEU A 20 23.05 54.86 -27.08
N LYS A 21 22.14 54.16 -26.36
CA LYS A 21 21.07 53.22 -26.88
C LYS A 21 21.52 51.87 -27.47
N ILE A 22 20.98 50.67 -27.13
CA ILE A 22 19.70 50.18 -26.59
C ILE A 22 19.93 48.77 -26.00
N ARG A 23 19.39 48.47 -24.80
CA ARG A 23 19.14 47.09 -24.33
C ARG A 23 17.65 46.91 -24.06
N LYS A 24 17.01 45.97 -24.77
CA LYS A 24 15.58 45.62 -24.63
C LYS A 24 15.33 45.03 -23.23
N LYS A 25 14.49 45.69 -22.44
CA LYS A 25 14.07 45.26 -21.09
C LYS A 25 12.76 44.45 -21.22
N LYS A 26 12.76 43.17 -20.81
CA LYS A 26 11.53 42.37 -20.67
C LYS A 26 10.63 43.03 -19.62
N SER A 27 9.41 43.41 -19.97
CA SER A 27 8.45 44.02 -19.04
C SER A 27 7.95 42.97 -18.04
N LYS A 28 8.23 43.17 -16.75
CA LYS A 28 7.60 42.42 -15.67
C LYS A 28 6.13 42.85 -15.60
N LYS A 29 5.19 41.89 -15.63
CA LYS A 29 3.76 42.17 -15.44
C LYS A 29 3.56 42.85 -14.07
N PRO A 30 2.67 43.84 -13.95
CA PRO A 30 2.43 44.52 -12.68
C PRO A 30 1.96 43.51 -11.63
N LEU A 31 2.62 43.52 -10.48
CA LEU A 31 2.29 42.67 -9.35
C LEU A 31 0.93 43.15 -8.80
N LEU A 32 -0.13 42.39 -9.07
CA LEU A 32 -1.42 42.62 -8.43
C LEU A 32 -1.23 42.55 -6.92
N SER A 33 -1.97 43.36 -6.16
CA SER A 33 -1.94 43.24 -4.71
C SER A 33 -2.31 41.79 -4.34
N PRO A 34 -1.67 41.18 -3.32
CA PRO A 34 -1.97 39.81 -2.93
C PRO A 34 -3.47 39.58 -2.72
N GLN A 35 -4.17 40.58 -2.20
CA GLN A 35 -5.61 40.54 -2.01
C GLN A 35 -6.40 40.48 -3.32
N THR A 36 -5.93 41.20 -4.36
CA THR A 36 -6.58 41.18 -5.68
C THR A 36 -6.42 39.82 -6.35
N SER A 37 -5.26 39.17 -6.20
CA SER A 37 -5.03 37.81 -6.69
C SER A 37 -5.94 36.79 -5.98
N ILE A 38 -6.05 36.89 -4.65
CA ILE A 38 -6.94 36.05 -3.85
C ILE A 38 -8.40 36.25 -4.29
N ASN A 39 -8.85 37.48 -4.46
CA ASN A 39 -10.22 37.79 -4.87
C ASN A 39 -10.55 37.27 -6.28
N ASN A 40 -9.59 37.32 -7.21
CA ASN A 40 -9.77 36.75 -8.55
C ASN A 40 -9.92 35.23 -8.51
N ILE A 41 -9.16 34.55 -7.64
CA ILE A 41 -9.28 33.09 -7.44
C ILE A 41 -10.66 32.76 -6.87
N TRP A 42 -11.11 33.45 -5.82
CA TRP A 42 -12.41 33.18 -5.20
C TRP A 42 -13.60 33.44 -6.14
N ARG A 43 -13.49 34.42 -7.05
CA ARG A 43 -14.52 34.66 -8.08
C ARG A 43 -14.68 33.48 -9.04
N CYS A 44 -13.62 32.75 -9.35
CA CYS A 44 -13.71 31.57 -10.20
C CYS A 44 -14.53 30.44 -9.56
N PHE A 45 -14.56 30.37 -8.22
CA PHE A 45 -15.28 29.34 -7.47
C PHE A 45 -16.67 29.78 -6.99
N SER A 46 -17.02 31.06 -7.15
CA SER A 46 -18.29 31.62 -6.69
C SER A 46 -19.27 31.80 -7.86
N SER A 47 -20.21 30.88 -8.05
CA SER A 47 -21.30 31.07 -9.02
C SER A 47 -22.35 32.03 -8.47
N PRO A 48 -22.88 32.99 -9.27
CA PRO A 48 -23.98 33.88 -8.86
C PRO A 48 -25.26 33.15 -8.45
N ARG A 49 -25.41 31.90 -8.89
CA ARG A 49 -26.48 31.00 -8.46
C ARG A 49 -25.83 29.74 -7.89
N PRO A 50 -25.60 29.67 -6.56
CA PRO A 50 -25.16 28.44 -5.94
C PRO A 50 -26.30 27.42 -6.09
N GLN A 51 -26.06 26.37 -6.88
CA GLN A 51 -26.91 25.18 -6.85
C GLN A 51 -26.69 24.49 -5.50
N HIS A 52 -27.76 24.00 -4.86
CA HIS A 52 -27.68 23.36 -3.55
C HIS A 52 -26.73 22.17 -3.65
N ALA A 53 -25.60 22.22 -2.93
CA ALA A 53 -24.69 21.08 -2.88
C ALA A 53 -25.41 19.92 -2.20
N LEU A 54 -25.77 18.88 -2.97
CA LEU A 54 -26.48 17.72 -2.44
C LEU A 54 -25.54 16.79 -1.65
N ALA A 55 -24.25 16.80 -1.99
CA ALA A 55 -23.18 16.18 -1.20
C ALA A 55 -21.83 16.83 -1.55
N ILE A 56 -21.06 17.23 -0.54
CA ILE A 56 -19.70 17.79 -0.69
C ILE A 56 -18.64 16.71 -0.46
N LEU A 57 -19.01 15.63 0.22
CA LEU A 57 -18.16 14.49 0.50
C LEU A 57 -18.49 13.35 -0.45
N PRO A 58 -17.49 12.54 -0.86
CA PRO A 58 -17.74 11.28 -1.55
C PRO A 58 -18.77 10.45 -0.76
N LEU A 59 -19.78 9.91 -1.44
CA LEU A 59 -20.73 8.96 -0.85
C LEU A 59 -20.07 7.63 -0.44
N ASP A 60 -18.78 7.45 -0.74
CA ASP A 60 -17.96 6.36 -0.22
C ASP A 60 -17.48 6.70 1.20
N GLN A 61 -18.41 7.00 2.08
CA GLN A 61 -18.21 6.52 3.44
C GLN A 61 -18.25 5.02 3.30
N SER A 62 -17.08 4.35 3.38
CA SER A 62 -17.03 2.94 3.74
C SER A 62 -18.08 2.78 4.80
N GLU A 63 -19.12 2.01 4.50
CA GLU A 63 -20.09 1.59 5.49
C GLU A 63 -19.21 1.03 6.61
N LYS A 64 -18.98 1.84 7.65
CA LYS A 64 -18.76 1.28 8.95
C LYS A 64 -20.08 0.60 9.14
N ASP A 65 -20.08 -0.70 8.88
CA ASP A 65 -21.03 -1.63 9.42
C ASP A 65 -21.03 -1.32 10.92
N SER A 66 -21.78 -0.31 11.34
CA SER A 66 -22.46 -0.35 12.61
C SER A 66 -23.50 -1.42 12.42
N SER A 67 -23.02 -2.67 12.34
CA SER A 67 -23.80 -3.84 12.66
C SER A 67 -24.24 -3.54 14.08
N ASN A 68 -25.43 -2.98 14.21
CA ASN A 68 -26.15 -2.76 15.46
C ASN A 68 -26.64 -4.14 15.91
N ASP A 69 -25.69 -5.05 16.01
CA ASP A 69 -25.85 -6.47 16.09
C ASP A 69 -25.60 -6.81 17.55
N ASN A 70 -26.63 -6.53 18.35
CA ASN A 70 -26.75 -6.98 19.73
C ASN A 70 -26.84 -8.52 19.75
N HIS A 71 -25.78 -9.21 19.31
CA HIS A 71 -25.67 -10.68 19.32
C HIS A 71 -25.17 -11.21 20.66
N GLY A 72 -25.36 -10.46 21.75
CA GLY A 72 -24.87 -10.80 23.07
C GLY A 72 -25.34 -12.17 23.60
N ASN A 73 -26.34 -12.80 22.94
CA ASN A 73 -26.92 -14.09 23.30
C ASN A 73 -27.05 -15.06 22.11
N GLU A 74 -26.31 -14.86 21.01
CA GLU A 74 -26.36 -15.80 19.87
C GLU A 74 -25.64 -17.11 20.21
N LEU A 75 -26.23 -18.26 19.80
CA LEU A 75 -25.56 -19.55 19.94
C LEU A 75 -24.28 -19.57 19.10
N LEU A 76 -23.18 -20.08 19.67
CA LEU A 76 -21.88 -20.16 18.99
C LEU A 76 -21.97 -20.78 17.59
N THR A 77 -22.80 -21.82 17.44
CA THR A 77 -23.02 -22.50 16.17
C THR A 77 -23.65 -21.58 15.13
N GLU A 78 -24.67 -20.80 15.50
CA GLU A 78 -25.37 -19.88 14.62
C GLU A 78 -24.46 -18.71 14.20
N GLY A 79 -23.77 -18.10 15.16
CA GLY A 79 -22.82 -17.03 14.88
C GLY A 79 -21.67 -17.49 13.98
N ARG A 80 -21.16 -18.71 14.19
CA ARG A 80 -20.15 -19.33 13.31
C ARG A 80 -20.69 -19.54 11.91
N LEU A 81 -21.89 -20.10 11.75
CA LEU A 81 -22.49 -20.35 10.44
C LEU A 81 -22.70 -19.04 9.67
N ARG A 82 -23.17 -18.00 10.35
CA ARG A 82 -23.31 -16.66 9.78
C ARG A 82 -21.97 -16.09 9.29
N ALA A 83 -20.94 -16.13 10.14
CA ALA A 83 -19.60 -15.64 9.76
C ALA A 83 -19.04 -16.42 8.55
N VAL A 84 -19.27 -17.74 8.49
CA VAL A 84 -18.87 -18.58 7.37
C VAL A 84 -19.61 -18.18 6.09
N THR A 85 -20.93 -17.98 6.13
CA THR A 85 -21.72 -17.61 4.95
C THR A 85 -21.37 -16.22 4.43
N GLU A 86 -21.14 -15.25 5.31
CA GLU A 86 -20.67 -13.91 4.95
C GLU A 86 -19.28 -13.95 4.32
N CYS A 87 -18.35 -14.72 4.91
CA CYS A 87 -17.01 -14.91 4.36
C CYS A 87 -17.09 -15.55 2.96
N GLN A 88 -17.87 -16.61 2.80
CA GLN A 88 -18.11 -17.26 1.51
C GLN A 88 -18.67 -16.30 0.47
N ARG A 89 -19.66 -15.46 0.85
CA ARG A 89 -20.24 -14.45 -0.05
C ARG A 89 -19.16 -13.47 -0.52
N LYS A 90 -18.41 -12.88 0.40
CA LYS A 90 -17.34 -11.90 0.09
C LYS A 90 -16.25 -12.52 -0.78
N VAL A 91 -15.80 -13.73 -0.46
CA VAL A 91 -14.79 -14.45 -1.25
C VAL A 91 -15.30 -14.74 -2.67
N ASN A 92 -16.55 -15.18 -2.82
CA ASN A 92 -17.15 -15.43 -4.13
C ASN A 92 -17.27 -14.16 -4.98
N GLU A 93 -17.58 -13.02 -4.38
CA GLU A 93 -17.59 -11.71 -5.06
C GLU A 93 -16.19 -11.32 -5.54
N ILE A 94 -15.19 -11.46 -4.68
CA ILE A 94 -13.78 -11.22 -5.01
C ILE A 94 -13.34 -12.12 -6.18
N ILE A 95 -13.69 -13.41 -6.15
CA ILE A 95 -13.35 -14.35 -7.22
C ILE A 95 -14.01 -13.93 -8.54
N LYS A 96 -15.30 -13.59 -8.52
CA LYS A 96 -16.02 -13.11 -9.72
C LYS A 96 -15.36 -11.88 -10.30
N GLU A 97 -15.02 -10.92 -9.45
CA GLU A 97 -14.36 -9.69 -9.88
C GLU A 97 -12.98 -9.99 -10.46
N CYS A 98 -12.12 -10.73 -9.75
CA CYS A 98 -10.79 -11.13 -10.22
C CYS A 98 -10.84 -11.86 -11.57
N ARG A 99 -11.80 -12.76 -11.76
CA ARG A 99 -12.02 -13.45 -13.03
C ARG A 99 -12.51 -12.49 -14.12
N ARG A 100 -13.40 -11.56 -13.80
CA ARG A 100 -13.90 -10.52 -14.73
C ARG A 100 -12.79 -9.62 -15.23
N VAL A 101 -11.88 -9.20 -14.35
CA VAL A 101 -10.74 -8.33 -14.72
C VAL A 101 -9.50 -9.10 -15.17
N ASN A 102 -9.53 -10.43 -15.10
CA ASN A 102 -8.39 -11.31 -15.38
C ASN A 102 -7.12 -10.90 -14.61
N MET A 103 -7.29 -10.57 -13.33
CA MET A 103 -6.21 -10.20 -12.42
C MET A 103 -6.23 -11.10 -11.19
N ARG A 104 -5.06 -11.32 -10.61
CA ARG A 104 -4.94 -12.04 -9.33
C ARG A 104 -5.28 -11.11 -8.18
N TYR A 105 -5.95 -11.63 -7.16
CA TYR A 105 -6.28 -10.87 -5.96
C TYR A 105 -5.02 -10.27 -5.31
N ARG A 106 -5.14 -9.00 -4.92
CA ARG A 106 -4.20 -8.27 -4.08
C ARG A 106 -4.98 -7.66 -2.94
N ASP A 107 -4.52 -7.90 -1.73
CA ASP A 107 -5.10 -7.27 -0.56
C ASP A 107 -4.58 -5.83 -0.48
N ARG A 108 -5.49 -4.85 -0.44
CA ARG A 108 -5.11 -3.44 -0.38
C ARG A 108 -4.46 -3.08 0.95
N ASP A 109 -4.92 -3.71 2.02
CA ASP A 109 -4.50 -3.37 3.38
C ASP A 109 -3.35 -4.30 3.84
N TRP A 110 -3.08 -5.38 3.09
CA TRP A 110 -2.00 -6.34 3.32
C TRP A 110 -1.24 -6.73 2.03
N ASP A 111 -0.75 -5.75 1.26
CA ASP A 111 0.08 -6.01 0.06
C ASP A 111 1.56 -6.18 0.42
N LEU A 112 1.97 -7.43 0.63
CA LEU A 112 3.36 -7.81 0.93
C LEU A 112 4.36 -7.30 -0.12
N VAL A 113 4.00 -7.25 -1.41
CA VAL A 113 4.96 -6.87 -2.47
C VAL A 113 5.24 -5.38 -2.40
N PHE A 114 4.20 -4.58 -2.16
CA PHE A 114 4.34 -3.14 -1.99
C PHE A 114 5.04 -2.80 -0.68
N ASP A 115 4.60 -3.39 0.43
CA ASP A 115 5.13 -3.12 1.76
C ASP A 115 6.59 -3.55 1.93
N PHE A 116 7.02 -4.63 1.26
CA PHE A 116 8.41 -5.07 1.26
C PHE A 116 9.38 -4.07 0.60
N ALA A 117 8.90 -3.25 -0.34
CA ALA A 117 9.72 -2.23 -0.99
C ALA A 117 9.72 -0.89 -0.23
N ASP A 118 8.83 -0.74 0.76
CA ASP A 118 8.63 0.50 1.51
C ASP A 118 9.13 0.33 2.95
N GLN A 119 8.22 0.15 3.93
CA GLN A 119 8.55 0.19 5.36
C GLN A 119 8.53 -1.18 6.05
N GLY A 120 7.97 -2.22 5.42
CA GLY A 120 7.93 -3.57 5.98
C GLY A 120 6.98 -3.76 7.16
N HIS A 121 5.84 -3.06 7.18
CA HIS A 121 4.83 -3.18 8.24
C HIS A 121 4.18 -4.56 8.34
N CYS A 122 4.06 -5.28 7.23
CA CYS A 122 3.51 -6.63 7.19
C CYS A 122 4.51 -7.67 7.72
N LEU A 123 5.81 -7.35 7.69
CA LEU A 123 6.88 -8.21 8.22
C LEU A 123 7.17 -7.95 9.70
N ASN A 124 6.97 -6.71 10.15
CA ASN A 124 7.32 -6.25 11.47
C ASN A 124 6.09 -6.15 12.39
N GLY A 125 6.26 -6.48 13.67
CA GLY A 125 5.19 -6.33 14.64
C GLY A 125 5.04 -4.88 15.11
N LEU A 126 3.85 -4.50 15.55
CA LEU A 126 3.58 -3.14 16.07
C LEU A 126 4.49 -2.72 17.23
N ARG A 127 4.98 -3.69 18.02
CA ARG A 127 5.84 -3.45 19.20
C ARG A 127 7.33 -3.61 18.88
N GLN A 128 7.69 -4.40 17.89
CA GLN A 128 9.08 -4.80 17.64
C GLN A 128 9.33 -4.94 16.14
N THR A 129 10.33 -4.22 15.65
CA THR A 129 10.90 -4.38 14.32
C THR A 129 11.91 -5.52 14.36
N MET A 130 11.57 -6.66 13.74
CA MET A 130 12.46 -7.83 13.65
C MET A 130 13.36 -7.79 12.43
N PHE A 131 12.90 -7.12 11.37
CA PHE A 131 13.57 -7.03 10.09
C PHE A 131 13.77 -5.57 9.72
N ASP A 132 15.03 -5.17 9.62
CA ASP A 132 15.39 -3.90 9.00
C ASP A 132 15.55 -4.13 7.49
N LEU A 133 14.67 -3.50 6.70
CA LEU A 133 14.71 -3.56 5.24
C LEU A 133 15.57 -2.43 4.65
N GLY A 134 16.04 -1.49 5.48
CA GLY A 134 16.78 -0.29 5.08
C GLY A 134 18.29 -0.41 5.14
N GLU A 135 18.85 -1.41 5.83
CA GLU A 135 20.31 -1.59 5.93
C GLU A 135 20.84 -2.64 4.96
N ILE A 136 21.68 -2.18 4.03
CA ILE A 136 22.56 -3.04 3.25
C ILE A 136 23.50 -3.71 4.25
N SER A 137 23.13 -4.93 4.66
CA SER A 137 23.99 -5.79 5.46
C SER A 137 25.30 -5.94 4.68
N GLY A 138 26.43 -5.66 5.34
CA GLY A 138 27.76 -5.87 4.75
C GLY A 138 27.92 -7.32 4.25
N PRO A 139 28.90 -7.59 3.37
CA PRO A 139 29.02 -8.85 2.63
C PRO A 139 29.07 -10.12 3.49
N ASP A 140 29.35 -9.99 4.80
CA ASP A 140 29.57 -11.10 5.73
C ASP A 140 28.43 -11.30 6.75
N THR A 141 27.33 -10.54 6.67
CA THR A 141 26.17 -10.72 7.57
C THR A 141 25.01 -11.31 6.80
N GLU A 142 24.67 -12.58 7.12
CA GLU A 142 23.44 -13.21 6.63
C GLU A 142 22.25 -12.32 6.95
N PRO A 143 21.52 -11.80 5.95
CA PRO A 143 20.40 -10.93 6.22
C PRO A 143 19.39 -11.70 7.07
N ASN A 144 19.03 -11.13 8.22
CA ASN A 144 17.95 -11.68 9.01
C ASN A 144 16.61 -11.49 8.28
N ALA A 145 16.54 -10.52 7.35
CA ALA A 145 15.37 -10.19 6.56
C ALA A 145 15.10 -11.18 5.41
N PRO A 146 13.82 -11.39 5.03
CA PRO A 146 13.46 -12.11 3.82
C PRO A 146 14.06 -11.47 2.57
N GLY A 147 14.47 -12.26 1.58
CA GLY A 147 15.07 -11.73 0.35
C GLY A 147 14.07 -11.30 -0.73
N ALA A 148 12.87 -11.89 -0.76
CA ALA A 148 11.84 -11.56 -1.75
C ALA A 148 10.45 -12.05 -1.30
N VAL A 149 9.42 -11.42 -1.85
CA VAL A 149 8.03 -11.89 -1.75
C VAL A 149 7.66 -12.68 -3.00
N LYS A 150 7.13 -13.89 -2.80
CA LYS A 150 6.70 -14.79 -3.88
C LYS A 150 5.33 -15.37 -3.60
N ARG A 151 4.55 -15.60 -4.65
CA ARG A 151 3.29 -16.36 -4.59
C ARG A 151 3.58 -17.85 -4.73
N VAL A 152 2.68 -18.70 -4.24
CA VAL A 152 2.85 -20.17 -4.24
C VAL A 152 3.17 -20.74 -5.63
N HIS A 153 2.51 -20.25 -6.69
CA HIS A 153 2.75 -20.69 -8.07
C HIS A 153 4.10 -20.22 -8.65
N GLU A 154 4.79 -19.28 -8.00
CA GLU A 154 6.13 -18.85 -8.39
C GLU A 154 7.21 -19.71 -7.69
N ILE A 155 6.83 -20.43 -6.64
CA ILE A 155 7.71 -21.31 -5.85
C ILE A 155 7.60 -22.76 -6.33
N PHE A 156 6.37 -23.21 -6.62
CA PHE A 156 6.08 -24.59 -7.01
C PHE A 156 5.49 -24.65 -8.43
N SER A 157 5.89 -25.66 -9.20
CA SER A 157 5.43 -25.87 -10.57
C SER A 157 3.96 -26.29 -10.67
N LEU A 158 3.50 -27.13 -9.74
CA LEU A 158 2.12 -27.62 -9.69
C LEU A 158 1.61 -27.56 -8.24
N PRO A 159 1.27 -26.37 -7.74
CA PRO A 159 0.83 -26.22 -6.36
C PRO A 159 -0.55 -26.84 -6.15
N THR A 160 -0.71 -27.57 -5.05
CA THR A 160 -2.00 -28.07 -4.57
C THR A 160 -2.39 -27.33 -3.30
N PHE A 161 -3.69 -27.17 -3.07
CA PHE A 161 -4.21 -26.59 -1.84
C PHE A 161 -4.96 -27.68 -1.08
N MET A 162 -4.54 -27.96 0.16
CA MET A 162 -5.18 -28.90 1.08
C MET A 162 -5.44 -30.31 0.51
N LYS A 163 -4.55 -30.83 -0.35
CA LYS A 163 -4.64 -32.20 -0.88
C LYS A 163 -4.01 -33.18 0.12
N ASN A 164 -4.84 -33.92 0.86
CA ASN A 164 -4.42 -34.91 1.87
C ASN A 164 -3.51 -34.33 2.97
N VAL A 165 -4.06 -33.45 3.80
CA VAL A 165 -3.29 -32.71 4.81
C VAL A 165 -2.93 -33.60 6.00
N ASP A 166 -1.66 -33.56 6.41
CA ASP A 166 -1.14 -34.22 7.60
C ASP A 166 -0.36 -33.24 8.50
N GLY A 167 -0.27 -33.51 9.79
CA GLY A 167 0.52 -32.70 10.72
C GLY A 167 2.00 -32.60 10.35
N GLY A 168 2.55 -33.60 9.65
CA GLY A 168 3.91 -33.63 9.15
C GLY A 168 4.20 -32.64 8.01
N ASP A 169 3.17 -32.13 7.33
CA ASP A 169 3.29 -31.15 6.24
C ASP A 169 3.69 -29.76 6.73
N VAL A 170 3.49 -29.48 8.02
CA VAL A 170 3.86 -28.19 8.62
C VAL A 170 5.31 -28.23 9.08
N LYS A 171 6.15 -27.35 8.51
CA LYS A 171 7.55 -27.17 8.91
C LYS A 171 7.80 -25.73 9.33
N GLN A 172 8.55 -25.57 10.43
CA GLN A 172 8.92 -24.26 10.92
C GLN A 172 9.98 -23.62 10.02
N GLY A 173 9.79 -22.34 9.71
CA GLY A 173 10.80 -21.51 9.03
C GLY A 173 11.86 -20.97 9.99
N LYS A 174 12.61 -19.95 9.57
CA LYS A 174 13.64 -19.29 10.39
C LYS A 174 13.07 -18.42 11.54
N LEU A 175 11.75 -18.37 11.68
CA LEU A 175 11.05 -17.60 12.71
C LEU A 175 10.88 -18.43 13.99
N SER A 176 11.07 -17.81 15.16
CA SER A 176 10.89 -18.44 16.48
C SER A 176 9.41 -18.53 16.91
N ASN A 177 8.55 -19.05 16.04
CA ASN A 177 7.10 -19.15 16.23
C ASN A 177 6.63 -20.61 16.37
N CYS A 178 7.40 -21.46 17.03
CA CYS A 178 7.10 -22.89 17.19
C CYS A 178 5.71 -23.15 17.81
N TRP A 179 5.23 -22.27 18.69
CA TRP A 179 3.88 -22.34 19.27
C TRP A 179 2.77 -22.24 18.20
N PHE A 180 2.97 -21.44 17.16
CA PHE A 180 2.03 -21.28 16.05
C PHE A 180 2.06 -22.52 15.15
N VAL A 181 3.25 -23.01 14.83
CA VAL A 181 3.46 -24.24 14.06
C VAL A 181 2.82 -25.45 14.75
N ALA A 182 3.00 -25.58 16.07
CA ALA A 182 2.37 -26.65 16.85
C ALA A 182 0.83 -26.61 16.78
N GLY A 183 0.24 -25.41 16.81
CA GLY A 183 -1.20 -25.23 16.63
C GLY A 183 -1.69 -25.68 15.24
N LEU A 184 -0.95 -25.34 14.18
CA LEU A 184 -1.27 -25.79 12.82
C LEU A 184 -1.15 -27.30 12.67
N THR A 185 -0.10 -27.92 13.24
CA THR A 185 0.07 -29.37 13.26
C THR A 185 -1.09 -30.06 14.00
N ALA A 186 -1.54 -29.50 15.13
CA ALA A 186 -2.71 -30.03 15.85
C ALA A 186 -4.00 -29.90 15.04
N LEU A 187 -4.21 -28.76 14.37
CA LEU A 187 -5.38 -28.54 13.49
C LEU A 187 -5.39 -29.47 12.28
N ALA A 188 -4.23 -29.78 11.71
CA ALA A 188 -4.09 -30.70 10.58
C ALA A 188 -4.46 -32.15 10.96
N ASN A 189 -4.18 -32.56 12.20
CA ASN A 189 -4.53 -33.89 12.70
C ASN A 189 -5.98 -34.02 13.18
N LEU A 190 -6.71 -32.90 13.29
CA LEU A 190 -8.12 -32.91 13.68
C LEU A 190 -9.02 -33.20 12.48
N GLU A 191 -9.83 -34.25 12.57
CA GLU A 191 -10.84 -34.55 11.56
C GLU A 191 -11.79 -33.33 11.40
N TYR A 192 -11.93 -32.83 10.18
CA TYR A 192 -12.67 -31.62 9.83
C TYR A 192 -12.13 -30.29 10.39
N GLY A 193 -11.03 -30.27 11.15
CA GLY A 193 -10.50 -29.05 11.77
C GLY A 193 -10.18 -27.95 10.75
N LEU A 194 -9.49 -28.32 9.67
CA LEU A 194 -9.16 -27.39 8.58
C LEU A 194 -10.39 -26.96 7.78
N THR A 195 -11.34 -27.87 7.54
CA THR A 195 -12.58 -27.53 6.81
C THR A 195 -13.48 -26.60 7.61
N GLN A 196 -13.42 -26.64 8.94
CA GLN A 196 -14.15 -25.70 9.79
C GLN A 196 -13.48 -24.33 9.86
N ALA A 197 -12.15 -24.27 9.82
CA ALA A 197 -11.39 -23.03 9.82
C ALA A 197 -11.39 -22.31 8.46
N CYS A 198 -11.30 -23.05 7.36
CA CYS A 198 -11.29 -22.51 6.01
C CYS A 198 -12.70 -22.46 5.41
N ALA A 199 -13.39 -21.33 5.58
CA ALA A 199 -14.76 -21.13 5.10
C ALA A 199 -14.90 -21.18 3.57
N ALA A 200 -13.92 -20.65 2.83
CA ALA A 200 -13.92 -20.58 1.37
C ALA A 200 -12.49 -20.48 0.83
N HIS A 201 -12.24 -21.04 -0.34
CA HIS A 201 -10.97 -20.93 -1.06
C HIS A 201 -11.18 -21.10 -2.58
N ASP A 202 -10.29 -20.53 -3.39
CA ASP A 202 -10.26 -20.74 -4.85
C ASP A 202 -8.87 -21.21 -5.28
N ILE A 203 -8.84 -22.33 -6.00
CA ILE A 203 -7.63 -22.90 -6.61
C ILE A 203 -7.46 -22.53 -8.09
N GLY A 204 -8.51 -21.97 -8.70
CA GLY A 204 -8.59 -21.71 -10.13
C GLY A 204 -7.71 -20.54 -10.58
N ILE A 205 -7.61 -19.48 -9.78
CA ILE A 205 -6.81 -18.29 -10.12
C ILE A 205 -5.30 -18.58 -10.13
N SER A 206 -4.85 -19.63 -9.44
CA SER A 206 -3.47 -20.14 -9.50
C SER A 206 -3.09 -20.67 -10.89
N HIS A 207 -4.07 -21.15 -11.65
CA HIS A 207 -3.92 -21.72 -12.99
C HIS A 207 -4.18 -20.71 -14.11
N ALA A 208 -4.38 -19.42 -13.78
CA ALA A 208 -4.52 -18.38 -14.79
C ALA A 208 -3.27 -18.39 -15.68
N ILE A 209 -3.46 -18.94 -16.88
CA ILE A 209 -2.53 -18.96 -18.00
C ILE A 209 -1.95 -17.55 -18.10
N PRO A 210 -0.63 -17.38 -18.13
CA PRO A 210 -0.07 -16.05 -18.24
C PRO A 210 -0.68 -15.38 -19.47
N CYS A 211 -1.24 -14.18 -19.28
CA CYS A 211 -1.63 -13.27 -20.36
C CYS A 211 -0.48 -12.99 -21.36
N CYS A 212 0.71 -13.53 -21.14
CA CYS A 212 1.88 -13.44 -22.00
C CYS A 212 1.85 -14.32 -23.26
N ASN A 213 0.85 -15.20 -23.47
CA ASN A 213 0.72 -15.93 -24.74
C ASN A 213 -0.17 -15.23 -25.78
N LEU A 214 -0.54 -13.97 -25.55
CA LEU A 214 -1.04 -13.09 -26.62
C LEU A 214 0.08 -12.22 -27.19
N LYS A 215 1.22 -12.82 -27.54
CA LYS A 215 2.08 -12.19 -28.56
C LYS A 215 1.34 -12.33 -29.89
N ARG A 216 0.72 -11.22 -30.33
CA ARG A 216 0.52 -10.95 -31.75
C ARG A 216 1.86 -11.15 -32.45
N TYR A 217 1.97 -12.21 -33.25
CA TYR A 217 2.49 -12.31 -34.62
C TYR A 217 2.60 -13.79 -34.99
#